data_AF-A0A2E8WQ54-F1
#
_entry.id   AF-A0A2E8WQ54-F1
#
_cell.length_a   1.000
_cell.length_b   1.000
_cell.length_c   1.000
_cell.angle_alpha   90.00
_cell.angle_beta   90.00
_cell.angle_gamma   90.00
#
_symmetry.space_group_name_H-M   'P 1'
#
loop_
_entity.id
_entity.type
_entity.pdbx_description
1 polymer ?
#
loop_
_entity_poly.entity_id
_entity_poly.type
_entity_poly.pdbx_seq_one_letter_code
_entity_poly.pdbx_strand_id
1 'polypeptide(L)'
;SAGSTEWWGSVEADRPCWYDDIMHFGANGTFLNAMGGETWVEAWQGGADSCAAPVAPHDGSSTGSFSYDADAGTLTISGLGSHIALAKAVNGQELASTADAPESVTYEVLTVDSESMTVTVEAGAGVYWSFRLKKD
;
A
#
# COMPACT_ATOMS: atom_id res chain seq x y z
N SER A 1 -3.42 15.25 8.85
CA SER A 1 -3.18 15.94 7.56
C SER A 1 -2.37 15.02 6.66
N ALA A 2 -2.38 15.24 5.35
CA ALA A 2 -1.44 14.58 4.43
C ALA A 2 0.00 14.64 4.98
N GLY A 3 0.69 13.49 4.97
CA GLY A 3 2.07 13.35 5.45
C GLY A 3 2.25 13.19 6.96
N SER A 4 1.19 13.26 7.77
CA SER A 4 1.28 13.07 9.23
C SER A 4 1.24 11.58 9.60
N THR A 5 2.15 11.16 10.50
CA THR A 5 2.20 9.81 11.09
C THR A 5 1.84 9.79 12.57
N GLU A 6 1.38 10.94 13.11
CA GLU A 6 1.31 11.20 14.56
C GLU A 6 0.23 10.40 15.31
N TRP A 7 -0.72 9.79 14.59
CA TRP A 7 -1.87 9.09 15.18
C TRP A 7 -1.87 7.57 14.96
N TRP A 8 -1.15 7.09 13.93
CA TRP A 8 -1.05 5.67 13.57
C TRP A 8 0.31 5.39 12.92
N GLY A 9 1.35 5.36 13.75
CA GLY A 9 2.68 4.91 13.34
C GLY A 9 2.84 3.41 13.58
N SER A 10 3.28 2.68 12.57
CA SER A 10 3.83 1.34 12.78
C SER A 10 5.34 1.42 12.91
N VAL A 11 5.94 0.45 13.59
CA VAL A 11 7.38 0.21 13.58
C VAL A 11 7.64 -1.24 13.22
N GLU A 12 8.81 -1.50 12.63
CA GLU A 12 9.24 -2.85 12.22
C GLU A 12 9.18 -3.87 13.36
N ALA A 13 9.53 -3.44 14.58
CA ALA A 13 9.50 -4.29 15.76
C ALA A 13 8.11 -4.90 16.06
N ASP A 14 7.03 -4.22 15.67
CA ASP A 14 5.65 -4.67 15.94
C ASP A 14 5.07 -5.47 14.77
N ARG A 15 5.57 -5.27 13.55
CA ARG A 15 5.02 -5.87 12.31
C ARG A 15 6.11 -6.33 11.34
N PRO A 16 7.04 -7.20 11.75
CA PRO A 16 8.23 -7.50 10.94
C PRO A 16 7.89 -8.04 9.54
N CYS A 17 6.89 -8.91 9.42
CA CYS A 17 6.37 -9.46 8.15
C CYS A 17 5.73 -8.42 7.21
N TRP A 18 5.49 -7.20 7.68
CA TRP A 18 4.98 -6.12 6.82
C TRP A 18 6.11 -5.22 6.31
N TYR A 19 7.25 -5.22 7.00
CA TYR A 19 8.41 -4.41 6.64
C TYR A 19 9.37 -5.13 5.69
N ASP A 20 9.26 -6.45 5.54
CA ASP A 20 9.95 -7.23 4.51
C ASP A 20 9.13 -7.38 3.21
N ASP A 21 7.87 -6.90 3.20
CA ASP A 21 7.07 -6.78 1.98
C ASP A 21 7.68 -5.77 1.00
N ILE A 22 7.83 -6.17 -0.26
CA ILE A 22 8.43 -5.33 -1.32
C ILE A 22 7.38 -4.91 -2.35
N MET A 23 7.30 -3.60 -2.59
CA MET A 23 6.52 -3.02 -3.69
C MET A 23 7.44 -2.91 -4.91
N HIS A 24 7.35 -3.89 -5.81
CA HIS A 24 8.26 -3.98 -6.94
C HIS A 24 7.74 -3.19 -8.14
N PHE A 25 8.44 -2.10 -8.46
CA PHE A 25 8.20 -1.26 -9.65
C PHE A 25 9.09 -1.73 -10.81
N GLY A 26 8.52 -2.49 -11.74
CA GLY A 26 9.23 -3.02 -12.90
C GLY A 26 9.56 -1.96 -13.95
N ALA A 27 10.72 -2.06 -14.60
CA ALA A 27 11.15 -1.11 -15.63
C ALA A 27 10.22 -1.04 -16.87
N ASN A 28 9.37 -2.05 -17.06
CA ASN A 28 8.35 -2.12 -18.10
C ASN A 28 6.97 -1.57 -17.66
N GLY A 29 6.88 -0.96 -16.48
CA GLY A 29 5.64 -0.40 -15.93
C GLY A 29 4.79 -1.41 -15.14
N THR A 30 5.26 -2.64 -14.91
CA THR A 30 4.55 -3.61 -14.07
C THR A 30 4.68 -3.28 -12.59
N PHE A 31 3.66 -3.62 -11.82
CA PHE A 31 3.66 -3.51 -10.36
C PHE A 31 3.36 -4.87 -9.72
N LEU A 32 4.07 -5.20 -8.65
CA LEU A 32 3.86 -6.42 -7.87
C LEU A 32 4.02 -6.13 -6.37
N ASN A 33 3.08 -6.60 -5.57
CA ASN A 33 3.25 -6.76 -4.13
C ASN A 33 3.95 -8.10 -3.86
N ALA A 34 5.24 -8.07 -3.51
CA ALA A 34 6.00 -9.26 -3.15
C ALA A 34 5.98 -9.44 -1.62
N MET A 35 5.09 -10.30 -1.15
CA MET A 35 4.65 -10.35 0.26
C MET A 35 5.54 -11.16 1.23
N GLY A 36 6.81 -11.42 0.91
CA GLY A 36 7.77 -12.09 1.83
C GLY A 36 7.47 -13.55 2.29
N GLY A 37 6.27 -14.08 2.04
CA GLY A 37 5.76 -15.36 2.56
C GLY A 37 4.62 -15.17 3.57
N GLU A 38 4.79 -14.27 4.52
CA GLU A 38 3.75 -13.79 5.44
C GLU A 38 3.68 -12.28 5.36
N THR A 39 2.50 -11.71 5.59
CA THR A 39 2.29 -10.26 5.72
C THR A 39 1.42 -9.96 6.94
N TRP A 40 1.24 -8.68 7.29
CA TRP A 40 0.30 -8.29 8.33
C TRP A 40 -1.15 -8.43 7.84
N VAL A 41 -1.85 -9.45 8.33
CA VAL A 41 -3.24 -9.72 7.94
C VAL A 41 -4.19 -9.24 9.03
N GLU A 42 -4.96 -8.20 8.71
CA GLU A 42 -5.92 -7.59 9.63
C GLU A 42 -7.23 -8.38 9.72
N ALA A 43 -8.01 -8.14 10.78
CA ALA A 43 -9.29 -8.83 10.99
C ALA A 43 -10.29 -8.67 9.82
N TRP A 44 -10.27 -7.54 9.12
CA TRP A 44 -11.14 -7.31 7.95
C TRP A 44 -10.79 -8.20 6.74
N GLN A 45 -9.57 -8.73 6.70
CA GLN A 45 -9.13 -9.72 5.72
C GLN A 45 -9.43 -11.17 6.17
N GLY A 46 -10.00 -11.35 7.37
CA GLY A 46 -10.16 -12.65 8.01
C GLY A 46 -8.94 -13.11 8.82
N GLY A 47 -7.98 -12.21 9.08
CA GLY A 47 -6.84 -12.43 9.95
C GLY A 47 -7.15 -12.16 11.43
N ALA A 48 -6.08 -12.00 12.21
CA ALA A 48 -6.15 -11.74 13.65
C ALA A 48 -5.29 -10.53 14.05
N ASP A 49 -5.03 -9.61 13.10
CA ASP A 49 -4.12 -8.48 13.28
C ASP A 49 -2.72 -8.98 13.69
N SER A 50 -2.15 -9.86 12.86
CA SER A 50 -0.86 -10.51 13.07
C SER A 50 -0.24 -10.99 11.75
N CYS A 51 1.02 -11.42 11.79
CA CYS A 51 1.67 -12.05 10.65
C CYS A 51 0.97 -13.37 10.29
N ALA A 52 0.58 -13.50 9.02
CA ALA A 52 -0.07 -14.69 8.47
C ALA A 52 0.12 -14.74 6.95
N ALA A 53 -0.30 -15.85 6.33
CA ALA A 53 -0.31 -15.97 4.87
C ALA A 53 -1.17 -14.87 4.23
N PRO A 54 -0.69 -14.20 3.16
CA PRO A 54 -1.43 -13.14 2.48
C PRO A 54 -2.80 -13.61 1.96
N VAL A 55 -3.78 -12.69 1.93
CA VAL A 55 -5.18 -13.00 1.60
C VAL A 55 -5.59 -12.31 0.30
N ALA A 56 -6.12 -13.09 -0.66
CA ALA A 56 -6.65 -12.59 -1.92
C ALA A 56 -7.75 -11.51 -1.72
N PRO A 57 -7.80 -10.46 -2.56
CA PRO A 57 -6.92 -10.23 -3.72
C PRO A 57 -5.60 -9.51 -3.38
N HIS A 58 -5.34 -9.23 -2.11
CA HIS A 58 -4.14 -8.52 -1.64
C HIS A 58 -2.96 -9.45 -1.38
N ASP A 59 -2.92 -10.62 -2.02
CA ASP A 59 -1.92 -11.67 -1.76
C ASP A 59 -0.70 -11.61 -2.67
N GLY A 60 -0.61 -10.59 -3.54
CA GLY A 60 0.48 -10.46 -4.52
C GLY A 60 0.34 -11.39 -5.73
N SER A 61 -0.77 -12.12 -5.87
CA SER A 61 -1.01 -12.98 -7.04
C SER A 61 -1.32 -12.21 -8.32
N SER A 62 -1.80 -10.97 -8.18
CA SER A 62 -2.10 -10.06 -9.30
C SER A 62 -0.84 -9.36 -9.79
N THR A 63 -0.59 -9.42 -11.10
CA THR A 63 0.41 -8.54 -11.74
C THR A 63 -0.29 -7.28 -12.21
N GLY A 64 -0.02 -6.17 -11.52
CA GLY A 64 -0.56 -4.86 -11.82
C GLY A 64 0.33 -4.02 -12.73
N SER A 65 0.03 -2.73 -12.79
CA SER A 65 0.87 -1.71 -13.41
C SER A 65 0.93 -0.45 -12.54
N PHE A 66 1.92 0.39 -12.80
CA PHE A 66 2.00 1.71 -12.19
C PHE A 66 2.15 2.81 -13.24
N SER A 67 1.63 3.99 -12.93
CA SER A 67 1.81 5.21 -13.70
C SER A 67 2.12 6.35 -12.76
N TYR A 68 3.23 7.05 -12.99
CA TYR A 68 3.62 8.25 -12.26
C TYR A 68 3.41 9.49 -13.14
N ASP A 69 2.56 10.40 -12.69
CA ASP A 69 2.36 11.72 -13.29
C ASP A 69 3.11 12.75 -12.44
N ALA A 70 4.26 13.19 -12.94
CA ALA A 70 5.12 14.14 -12.25
C ALA A 70 4.51 15.56 -12.20
N ASP A 71 3.70 15.93 -13.19
CA ASP A 71 3.08 17.26 -13.25
C ASP A 71 1.91 17.35 -12.27
N ALA A 72 1.13 16.27 -12.14
CA ALA A 72 0.06 16.15 -11.16
C ALA A 72 0.55 15.76 -9.75
N GLY A 73 1.77 15.23 -9.64
CA GLY A 73 2.30 14.72 -8.37
C GLY A 73 1.58 13.46 -7.88
N THR A 74 1.15 12.58 -8.79
CA THR A 74 0.36 11.39 -8.45
C THR A 74 0.98 10.09 -8.94
N LEU A 75 0.82 9.03 -8.16
CA LEU A 75 1.18 7.66 -8.49
C LEU A 75 -0.08 6.80 -8.49
N THR A 76 -0.46 6.26 -9.64
CA THR A 76 -1.58 5.32 -9.76
C THR A 76 -1.05 3.90 -9.87
N ILE A 77 -1.54 3.02 -8.99
CA ILE A 77 -1.34 1.58 -9.04
C ILE A 77 -2.62 0.95 -9.57
N SER A 78 -2.52 0.15 -10.63
CA SER A 78 -3.63 -0.58 -11.24
C SER A 78 -3.46 -2.08 -11.05
N GLY A 79 -4.57 -2.80 -10.87
CA GLY A 79 -4.65 -4.23 -10.64
C GLY A 79 -5.39 -4.52 -9.33
N LEU A 80 -6.44 -5.36 -9.41
CA LEU A 80 -7.22 -5.76 -8.24
C LEU A 80 -6.31 -6.21 -7.09
N GLY A 81 -6.49 -5.59 -5.92
CA GLY A 81 -5.73 -5.88 -4.70
C GLY A 81 -4.33 -5.27 -4.62
N SER A 82 -3.81 -4.66 -5.70
CA SER A 82 -2.51 -3.98 -5.72
C SER A 82 -2.55 -2.69 -4.90
N HIS A 83 -1.53 -2.46 -4.08
CA HIS A 83 -1.50 -1.33 -3.14
C HIS A 83 -0.07 -0.94 -2.74
N ILE A 84 0.08 0.26 -2.19
CA ILE A 84 1.30 0.69 -1.50
C ILE A 84 1.12 0.49 0.01
N ALA A 85 1.99 -0.33 0.60
CA ALA A 85 2.09 -0.61 2.03
C ALA A 85 0.83 -1.21 2.65
N LEU A 86 -0.21 -0.43 2.93
CA LEU A 86 -1.41 -0.90 3.64
C LEU A 86 -2.56 -1.15 2.67
N ALA A 87 -2.98 -2.41 2.54
CA ALA A 87 -4.08 -2.83 1.66
C ALA A 87 -5.42 -2.16 1.97
N LYS A 88 -5.65 -1.81 3.24
CA LYS A 88 -6.91 -1.23 3.72
C LYS A 88 -7.20 0.16 3.16
N ALA A 89 -6.16 0.96 2.93
CA ALA A 89 -6.32 2.37 2.59
C ALA A 89 -6.45 2.56 1.06
N VAL A 90 -7.66 2.87 0.60
CA VAL A 90 -7.95 3.14 -0.81
C VAL A 90 -8.60 4.51 -0.98
N ASN A 91 -8.74 5.01 -2.21
CA ASN A 91 -9.33 6.33 -2.43
C ASN A 91 -10.78 6.41 -1.90
N GLY A 92 -11.00 7.26 -0.89
CA GLY A 92 -12.30 7.59 -0.33
C GLY A 92 -12.81 6.68 0.79
N GLN A 93 -12.13 5.59 1.12
CA GLN A 93 -12.56 4.65 2.16
C GLN A 93 -11.42 3.79 2.72
N GLU A 94 -11.62 3.31 3.94
CA GLU A 94 -10.90 2.14 4.46
C GLU A 94 -11.72 0.89 4.16
N LEU A 95 -11.09 -0.12 3.58
CA LEU A 95 -11.75 -1.39 3.28
C LEU A 95 -12.21 -2.08 4.58
N ALA A 96 -13.41 -2.66 4.52
CA ALA A 96 -13.97 -3.52 5.57
C ALA A 96 -14.16 -4.98 5.09
N SER A 97 -13.88 -5.25 3.82
CA SER A 97 -14.01 -6.54 3.17
C SER A 97 -13.05 -6.60 1.97
N THR A 98 -12.44 -7.76 1.74
CA THR A 98 -11.58 -8.00 0.57
C THR A 98 -12.34 -7.95 -0.75
N ALA A 99 -13.66 -8.16 -0.72
CA ALA A 99 -14.52 -8.10 -1.91
C ALA A 99 -14.69 -6.67 -2.45
N ASP A 100 -14.40 -5.65 -1.64
CA ASP A 100 -14.53 -4.23 -2.00
C ASP A 100 -13.21 -3.64 -2.55
N ALA A 101 -12.20 -4.49 -2.76
CA ALA A 101 -10.92 -4.06 -3.33
C ALA A 101 -11.13 -3.41 -4.71
N PRO A 102 -10.62 -2.19 -4.94
CA PRO A 102 -10.75 -1.53 -6.23
C PRO A 102 -9.75 -2.09 -7.26
N GLU A 103 -10.02 -1.83 -8.54
CA GLU A 103 -9.10 -2.13 -9.64
C GLU A 103 -7.89 -1.19 -9.70
N SER A 104 -7.91 -0.07 -8.96
CA SER A 104 -6.80 0.87 -8.90
C SER A 104 -6.86 1.73 -7.64
N VAL A 105 -5.68 2.18 -7.18
CA VAL A 105 -5.52 3.18 -6.12
C VAL A 105 -4.57 4.27 -6.61
N THR A 106 -4.94 5.53 -6.41
CA THR A 106 -4.09 6.70 -6.72
C THR A 106 -3.60 7.35 -5.44
N TYR A 107 -2.31 7.55 -5.36
CA TYR A 107 -1.62 8.19 -4.26
C TYR A 107 -1.10 9.57 -4.69
N GLU A 108 -1.11 10.53 -3.77
CA GLU A 108 -0.34 11.76 -3.92
C GLU A 108 1.11 11.48 -3.49
N VAL A 109 2.07 11.90 -4.31
CA VAL A 109 3.50 11.77 -4.04
C VAL A 109 3.98 13.03 -3.33
N LEU A 110 4.27 12.89 -2.03
CA LEU A 110 4.75 14.00 -1.20
C LEU A 110 6.24 14.25 -1.40
N THR A 111 7.03 13.17 -1.48
CA THR A 111 8.47 13.22 -1.75
C THR A 111 8.89 12.01 -2.55
N VAL A 112 9.81 12.19 -3.49
CA VAL A 112 10.49 11.08 -4.18
C VAL A 112 11.93 11.47 -4.44
N ASP A 113 12.86 10.60 -4.06
CA ASP A 113 14.29 10.75 -4.28
C ASP A 113 14.92 9.39 -4.67
N SER A 114 16.25 9.30 -4.74
CA SER A 114 16.94 8.08 -5.17
C SER A 114 16.82 6.91 -4.19
N GLU A 115 16.52 7.18 -2.93
CA GLU A 115 16.54 6.21 -1.81
C GLU A 115 15.18 6.04 -1.15
N SER A 116 14.26 7.00 -1.30
CA SER A 116 12.98 6.97 -0.61
C SER A 116 11.84 7.63 -1.38
N MET A 117 10.63 7.20 -1.07
CA MET A 117 9.40 7.80 -1.55
C MET A 117 8.40 7.92 -0.40
N THR A 118 7.76 9.07 -0.28
CA THR A 118 6.62 9.25 0.63
C THR A 118 5.38 9.51 -0.19
N VAL A 119 4.34 8.70 0.02
CA VAL A 119 3.05 8.85 -0.64
C VAL A 119 1.94 8.97 0.39
N THR A 120 0.80 9.51 -0.02
CA THR A 120 -0.40 9.57 0.81
C THR A 120 -1.65 9.23 0.00
N VAL A 121 -2.65 8.67 0.68
CA VAL A 121 -3.99 8.43 0.13
C VAL A 121 -5.04 8.94 1.10
N GLU A 122 -6.06 9.62 0.58
CA GLU A 122 -7.22 10.01 1.36
C GLU A 122 -8.22 8.84 1.40
N ALA A 123 -8.31 8.16 2.54
CA ALA A 123 -9.15 6.98 2.78
C ALA A 123 -10.52 7.31 3.36
N GLY A 124 -11.00 8.52 3.08
CA GLY A 124 -12.23 9.09 3.61
C GLY A 124 -12.05 10.58 3.82
N ALA A 125 -13.14 11.34 3.87
CA ALA A 125 -13.07 12.80 3.97
C ALA A 125 -12.22 13.24 5.18
N GLY A 126 -11.04 13.83 4.90
CA GLY A 126 -10.08 14.27 5.92
C GLY A 126 -9.26 13.15 6.59
N VAL A 127 -9.43 11.89 6.18
CA VAL A 127 -8.70 10.73 6.69
C VAL A 127 -7.56 10.40 5.72
N TYR A 128 -6.33 10.58 6.16
CA TYR A 128 -5.15 10.37 5.32
C TYR A 128 -4.26 9.28 5.89
N TRP A 129 -3.84 8.35 5.04
CA TRP A 129 -2.77 7.39 5.31
C TRP A 129 -1.55 7.76 4.50
N SER A 130 -0.40 7.89 5.16
CA SER A 130 0.86 8.24 4.52
C SER A 130 1.90 7.14 4.75
N PHE A 131 2.63 6.80 3.70
CA PHE A 131 3.58 5.69 3.70
C PHE A 131 4.92 6.19 3.21
N ARG A 132 5.98 5.86 3.95
CA ARG A 132 7.36 6.12 3.57
C ARG A 132 8.01 4.80 3.17
N LEU A 133 8.30 4.66 1.89
CA LEU A 133 9.05 3.55 1.34
C LEU A 133 10.54 3.90 1.30
N LYS A 134 11.36 2.90 1.56
CA LYS A 134 12.80 2.95 1.33
C LYS A 134 13.12 1.97 0.21
N LYS A 135 14.06 2.35 -0.65
CA LYS A 135 14.65 1.43 -1.61
C LYS A 135 15.43 0.34 -0.86
N ASP A 136 15.24 -0.91 -1.29
CA ASP A 136 16.05 -2.06 -0.86
C ASP A 136 17.46 -1.99 -1.45
#